data_AF-A0A0C9RXY6-F1
#
_entry.id   AF-A0A0C9RXY6-F1
#
_cell.length_a   1.000
_cell.length_b   1.000
_cell.length_c   1.000
_cell.angle_alpha   90.00
_cell.angle_beta   90.00
_cell.angle_gamma   90.00
#
_symmetry.space_group_name_H-M   'P 1'
#
loop_
_entity.id
_entity.type
_entity.pdbx_description
1 polymer ?
#
loop_
_entity_poly.entity_id
_entity_poly.type
_entity_poly.pdbx_seq_one_letter_code
_entity_poly.pdbx_strand_id
1 'polypeptide(L)'
;MFFVAVLISVFALVAAESKPAEPANAQNSTWIYNRTLHVVQRQDAISLLWYSTGLERKMSTCLVSHFIREEENGARRTLETNTKFTPTTNGLKPGQRKENVTVTVQRPTPVFLVVKPDKGELDPHWSDQHVVVFATGNCFVMEVLYELKKKPYCVVWGVDKKKPENHCIKLAENNCTTGSRVDLTNCEPVQKTKKPKVPIDNNVC
;
A
#
# COMPACT_ATOMS: atom_id res chain seq x y z
N MET A 1 -24.06 74.75 -4.71
CA MET A 1 -24.73 73.78 -5.60
C MET A 1 -23.73 72.66 -5.85
N PHE A 2 -23.87 71.54 -5.13
CA PHE A 2 -22.93 70.41 -5.15
C PHE A 2 -23.25 69.48 -6.33
N PHE A 3 -22.28 69.21 -7.21
CA PHE A 3 -22.35 68.10 -8.16
C PHE A 3 -21.47 66.95 -7.62
N VAL A 4 -22.12 65.93 -7.07
CA VAL A 4 -21.48 64.65 -6.73
C VAL A 4 -21.61 63.75 -7.96
N ALA A 5 -20.52 63.57 -8.70
CA ALA A 5 -20.45 62.61 -9.79
C ALA A 5 -20.34 61.19 -9.19
N VAL A 6 -21.40 60.40 -9.33
CA VAL A 6 -21.44 58.99 -8.93
C VAL A 6 -20.79 58.17 -10.05
N LEU A 7 -19.59 57.65 -9.78
CA LEU A 7 -18.90 56.68 -10.64
C LEU A 7 -19.51 55.29 -10.43
N ILE A 8 -20.29 54.82 -11.40
CA ILE A 8 -20.80 53.45 -11.43
C ILE A 8 -19.67 52.55 -11.95
N SER A 9 -18.96 51.88 -11.04
CA SER A 9 -18.00 50.82 -11.38
C SER A 9 -18.73 49.52 -11.69
N VAL A 10 -18.83 49.18 -12.99
CA VAL A 10 -19.34 47.87 -13.44
C VAL A 10 -18.24 46.83 -13.21
N PHE A 11 -18.41 45.98 -12.20
CA PHE A 11 -17.58 44.79 -12.02
C PHE A 11 -18.02 43.72 -13.03
N ALA A 12 -17.27 43.59 -14.12
CA ALA A 12 -17.35 42.42 -14.98
C ALA A 12 -16.78 41.21 -14.21
N LEU A 13 -17.66 40.42 -13.60
CA LEU A 13 -17.33 39.10 -13.05
C LEU A 13 -16.95 38.19 -14.22
N VAL A 14 -15.64 38.05 -14.46
CA VAL A 14 -15.12 36.97 -15.30
C VAL A 14 -15.35 35.67 -14.53
N ALA A 15 -16.40 34.94 -14.92
CA ALA A 15 -16.58 33.56 -14.52
C ALA A 15 -15.44 32.74 -15.14
N ALA A 16 -14.32 32.63 -14.42
CA ALA A 16 -13.31 31.65 -14.74
C ALA A 16 -13.92 30.28 -14.48
N GLU A 17 -14.34 29.60 -15.55
CA GLU A 17 -14.66 28.17 -15.50
C GLU A 17 -13.41 27.43 -15.03
N SER A 18 -13.36 27.09 -13.74
CA SER A 18 -12.38 26.16 -13.24
C SER A 18 -12.68 24.81 -13.85
N LYS A 19 -11.92 24.41 -14.89
CA LYS A 19 -11.83 23.01 -15.28
C LYS A 19 -11.55 22.21 -14.01
N PRO A 20 -12.31 21.15 -13.68
CA PRO A 20 -11.97 20.29 -12.56
C PRO A 20 -10.53 19.83 -12.79
N ALA A 21 -9.66 20.15 -11.84
CA ALA A 21 -8.26 19.76 -11.92
C ALA A 21 -8.23 18.25 -12.13
N GLU A 22 -7.76 17.82 -13.30
CA GLU A 22 -7.47 16.43 -13.56
C GLU A 22 -6.51 15.98 -12.46
N PRO A 23 -6.80 14.90 -11.71
CA PRO A 23 -5.94 14.49 -10.63
C PRO A 23 -4.55 14.23 -11.21
N ALA A 24 -3.58 15.04 -10.80
CA ALA A 24 -2.25 15.17 -11.41
C ALA A 24 -1.40 13.88 -11.42
N ASN A 25 -1.96 12.72 -11.06
CA ASN A 25 -1.27 11.43 -10.97
C ASN A 25 -2.15 10.23 -11.38
N ALA A 26 -3.11 10.40 -12.30
CA ALA A 26 -3.90 9.26 -12.79
C ALA A 26 -3.01 8.28 -13.59
N GLN A 27 -2.54 7.21 -12.94
CA GLN A 27 -1.85 6.12 -13.63
C GLN A 27 -2.87 5.27 -14.40
N ASN A 28 -2.54 4.91 -15.64
CA ASN A 28 -3.30 3.94 -16.42
C ASN A 28 -3.34 2.57 -15.71
N SER A 29 -4.48 1.86 -15.78
CA SER A 29 -4.69 0.55 -15.13
C SER A 29 -3.67 -0.52 -15.52
N THR A 30 -3.21 -0.56 -16.77
CA THR A 30 -2.13 -1.45 -17.24
C THR A 30 -0.82 -1.17 -16.52
N TRP A 31 -0.50 0.11 -16.28
CA TRP A 31 0.69 0.48 -15.54
C TRP A 31 0.57 0.07 -14.07
N ILE A 32 -0.57 0.35 -13.43
CA ILE A 32 -0.83 -0.05 -12.05
C ILE A 32 -0.71 -1.57 -11.92
N TYR A 33 -1.34 -2.33 -12.83
CA TYR A 33 -1.27 -3.79 -12.85
C TYR A 33 0.17 -4.29 -12.94
N ASN A 34 0.94 -3.85 -13.94
CA ASN A 34 2.31 -4.32 -14.15
C ASN A 34 3.23 -3.99 -12.97
N ARG A 35 3.06 -2.79 -12.37
CA ARG A 35 3.86 -2.37 -11.21
C ARG A 35 3.46 -3.11 -9.94
N THR A 36 2.17 -3.33 -9.73
CA THR A 36 1.66 -4.11 -8.59
C THR A 36 2.14 -5.54 -8.68
N LEU A 37 1.94 -6.21 -9.82
CA LEU A 37 2.41 -7.57 -10.08
C LEU A 37 3.91 -7.69 -9.81
N HIS A 38 4.70 -6.76 -10.35
CA HIS A 38 6.14 -6.70 -10.09
C HIS A 38 6.46 -6.63 -8.59
N VAL A 39 5.79 -5.77 -7.79
CA VAL A 39 6.03 -5.66 -6.35
C VAL A 39 5.66 -6.95 -5.62
N VAL A 40 4.51 -7.54 -5.94
CA VAL A 40 4.01 -8.78 -5.31
C VAL A 40 4.92 -9.98 -5.62
N GLN A 41 5.53 -10.02 -6.81
CA GLN A 41 6.45 -11.08 -7.24
C GLN A 41 7.90 -10.88 -6.77
N ARG A 42 8.23 -9.78 -6.07
CA ARG A 42 9.60 -9.57 -5.58
C ARG A 42 9.99 -10.64 -4.57
N GLN A 43 11.22 -11.13 -4.70
CA GLN A 43 11.82 -12.06 -3.73
C GLN A 43 12.08 -11.41 -2.36
N ASP A 44 12.28 -10.09 -2.33
CA ASP A 44 12.40 -9.33 -1.09
C ASP A 44 11.08 -9.40 -0.29
N ALA A 45 11.19 -9.32 1.04
CA ALA A 45 10.00 -9.09 1.85
C ALA A 45 9.41 -7.71 1.56
N ILE A 46 8.09 -7.63 1.61
CA ILE A 46 7.35 -6.37 1.56
C ILE A 46 6.65 -6.18 2.91
N SER A 47 6.57 -4.94 3.37
CA SER A 47 6.00 -4.57 4.65
C SER A 47 4.92 -3.51 4.49
N LEU A 48 4.06 -3.40 5.49
CA LEU A 48 3.18 -2.25 5.65
C LEU A 48 4.04 -1.02 5.96
N LEU A 49 3.91 0.03 5.15
CA LEU A 49 4.71 1.26 5.28
C LEU A 49 3.89 2.45 5.80
N TRP A 50 2.57 2.42 5.56
CA TRP A 50 1.65 3.48 5.96
C TRP A 50 0.22 2.93 6.00
N TYR A 51 -0.62 3.46 6.89
CA TYR A 51 -2.03 3.10 7.01
C TYR A 51 -2.87 4.30 7.46
N SER A 52 -4.13 4.35 7.02
CA SER A 52 -5.10 5.33 7.51
C SER A 52 -5.47 5.08 8.97
N THR A 53 -5.62 6.14 9.79
CA THR A 53 -5.84 6.06 11.24
C THR A 53 -7.07 5.24 11.63
N GLY A 54 -8.14 5.24 10.82
CA GLY A 54 -9.33 4.41 11.09
C GLY A 54 -9.08 2.90 11.02
N LEU A 55 -7.90 2.47 10.58
CA LEU A 55 -7.47 1.07 10.53
C LEU A 55 -6.63 0.65 11.74
N GLU A 56 -6.21 1.57 12.62
CA GLU A 56 -5.23 1.32 13.70
C GLU A 56 -5.65 0.18 14.66
N ARG A 57 -6.95 0.07 14.95
CA ARG A 57 -7.49 -0.98 15.83
C ARG A 57 -7.83 -2.29 15.11
N LYS A 58 -7.71 -2.31 13.78
CA LYS A 58 -8.13 -3.43 12.93
C LYS A 58 -6.94 -4.19 12.33
N MET A 59 -5.73 -3.68 12.43
CA MET A 59 -4.54 -4.33 11.89
C MET A 59 -3.31 -4.11 12.76
N SER A 60 -2.37 -5.06 12.70
CA SER A 60 -1.04 -4.87 13.25
C SER A 60 -0.24 -3.91 12.38
N THR A 61 0.56 -3.04 12.99
CA THR A 61 1.47 -2.15 12.28
C THR A 61 2.71 -2.88 11.75
N CYS A 62 3.11 -3.99 12.38
CA CYS A 62 4.28 -4.79 12.00
C CYS A 62 3.94 -5.92 11.04
N LEU A 63 3.17 -5.63 9.99
CA LEU A 63 2.85 -6.61 8.96
C LEU A 63 3.97 -6.74 7.94
N VAL A 64 4.37 -7.99 7.68
CA VAL A 64 5.38 -8.34 6.68
C VAL A 64 4.89 -9.53 5.85
N SER A 65 5.33 -9.57 4.60
CA SER A 65 5.02 -10.63 3.67
C SER A 65 6.29 -11.11 2.98
N HIS A 66 6.62 -12.39 3.15
CA HIS A 66 7.77 -13.03 2.52
C HIS A 66 7.38 -13.76 1.25
N PHE A 67 8.23 -13.68 0.22
CA PHE A 67 8.02 -14.41 -1.02
C PHE A 67 8.21 -15.91 -0.82
N ILE A 68 7.33 -16.71 -1.41
CA ILE A 68 7.47 -18.17 -1.48
C ILE A 68 7.77 -18.60 -2.92
N ARG A 69 6.89 -18.23 -3.86
CA ARG A 69 7.06 -18.52 -5.29
C ARG A 69 6.18 -17.63 -6.16
N GLU A 70 6.52 -17.56 -7.44
CA GLU A 70 5.75 -16.84 -8.46
C GLU A 70 4.49 -17.61 -8.84
N GLU A 71 3.43 -16.88 -9.20
CA GLU A 71 2.20 -17.40 -9.80
C GLU A 71 1.86 -16.52 -11.03
N GLU A 72 1.13 -17.04 -12.02
CA GLU A 72 0.93 -16.39 -13.33
C GLU A 72 0.46 -14.92 -13.25
N ASN A 73 -0.44 -14.62 -12.31
CA ASN A 73 -0.99 -13.28 -12.08
C ASN A 73 -0.74 -12.80 -10.66
N GLY A 74 0.35 -13.23 -10.04
CA GLY A 74 0.62 -12.88 -8.65
C GLY A 74 1.79 -13.61 -8.03
N ALA A 75 1.69 -13.90 -6.74
CA ALA A 75 2.67 -14.70 -6.04
C ALA A 75 2.06 -15.42 -4.85
N ARG A 76 2.66 -16.55 -4.51
CA ARG A 76 2.46 -17.16 -3.19
C ARG A 76 3.43 -16.51 -2.22
N ARG A 77 2.91 -16.01 -1.11
CA ARG A 77 3.67 -15.28 -0.08
C ARG A 77 3.23 -15.72 1.32
N THR A 78 3.90 -15.22 2.33
CA THR A 78 3.39 -15.25 3.71
C THR A 78 2.69 -13.94 4.06
N LEU A 79 1.88 -13.94 5.10
CA LEU A 79 1.39 -12.77 5.81
C LEU A 79 1.67 -12.98 7.30
N GLU A 80 2.51 -12.12 7.87
CA GLU A 80 3.10 -12.31 9.20
C GLU A 80 3.00 -11.04 10.04
N THR A 81 2.69 -11.19 11.33
CA THR A 81 2.83 -10.12 12.34
C THR A 81 4.16 -10.23 13.07
N ASN A 82 5.04 -9.25 12.87
CA ASN A 82 6.42 -9.26 13.35
C ASN A 82 6.67 -8.20 14.44
N THR A 83 5.75 -8.09 15.41
CA THR A 83 5.87 -7.13 16.52
C THR A 83 7.04 -7.52 17.41
N LYS A 84 7.90 -6.55 17.80
CA LYS A 84 8.97 -6.81 18.78
C LYS A 84 8.39 -7.32 20.09
N PHE A 85 8.97 -8.40 20.59
CA PHE A 85 8.62 -8.93 21.89
C PHE A 85 9.04 -7.96 23.01
N THR A 86 8.07 -7.49 23.79
CA THR A 86 8.31 -6.97 25.14
C THR A 86 7.79 -8.03 26.11
N PRO A 87 8.65 -8.61 26.98
CA PRO A 87 8.18 -9.53 28.01
C PRO A 87 7.26 -8.78 28.96
N THR A 88 5.94 -8.90 28.76
CA THR A 88 4.97 -8.54 29.78
C THR A 88 4.99 -9.60 30.88
N THR A 89 4.79 -9.15 32.12
CA THR A 89 4.91 -9.87 33.39
C THR A 89 4.13 -11.20 33.50
N ASN A 90 3.28 -11.51 32.52
CA ASN A 90 2.40 -12.69 32.52
C ASN A 90 2.78 -13.75 31.47
N GLY A 91 3.92 -13.65 30.79
CA GLY A 91 4.47 -14.71 29.94
C GLY A 91 3.67 -15.07 28.67
N LEU A 92 2.54 -14.40 28.40
CA LEU A 92 1.77 -14.61 27.18
C LEU A 92 2.45 -13.90 26.01
N LYS A 93 2.99 -14.69 25.08
CA LYS A 93 3.48 -14.21 23.79
C LYS A 93 2.32 -13.51 23.06
N PRO A 94 2.43 -12.23 22.66
CA PRO A 94 1.54 -11.72 21.62
C PRO A 94 1.71 -12.64 20.40
N GLY A 95 0.62 -13.26 19.95
CA GLY A 95 0.67 -14.29 18.92
C GLY A 95 1.28 -13.74 17.64
N GLN A 96 2.52 -14.13 17.34
CA GLN A 96 3.05 -14.05 15.99
C GLN A 96 2.18 -14.97 15.13
N ARG A 97 1.38 -14.37 14.26
CA ARG A 97 0.54 -15.12 13.32
C ARG A 97 1.29 -15.13 12.00
N LYS A 98 1.49 -16.32 11.45
CA LYS A 98 2.12 -16.53 10.15
C LYS A 98 1.22 -17.42 9.33
N GLU A 99 0.79 -16.91 8.18
CA GLU A 99 -0.04 -17.64 7.24
C GLU A 99 0.54 -17.58 5.86
N ASN A 100 0.43 -18.68 5.11
CA ASN A 100 0.75 -18.67 3.71
C ASN A 100 -0.50 -18.22 2.95
N VAL A 101 -0.30 -17.31 2.01
CA VAL A 101 -1.35 -16.68 1.24
C VAL A 101 -0.98 -16.69 -0.25
N THR A 102 -1.99 -16.81 -1.08
CA THR A 102 -1.89 -16.55 -2.51
C THR A 102 -2.39 -15.14 -2.78
N VAL A 103 -1.52 -14.28 -3.31
CA VAL A 103 -1.83 -12.91 -3.68
C VAL A 103 -2.01 -12.86 -5.20
N THR A 104 -3.20 -12.51 -5.66
CA THR A 104 -3.53 -12.38 -7.09
C THR A 104 -3.79 -10.93 -7.44
N VAL A 105 -3.17 -10.45 -8.52
CA VAL A 105 -3.41 -9.14 -9.13
C VAL A 105 -4.32 -9.34 -10.34
N GLN A 106 -5.49 -8.72 -10.33
CA GLN A 106 -6.47 -8.83 -11.40
C GLN A 106 -6.45 -7.57 -12.26
N ARG A 107 -6.63 -7.75 -13.58
CA ARG A 107 -6.57 -6.66 -14.57
C ARG A 107 -7.94 -6.07 -15.03
N PRO A 108 -9.07 -6.12 -14.29
CA PRO A 108 -10.17 -5.24 -14.67
C PRO A 108 -9.76 -3.78 -14.44
N THR A 109 -10.59 -2.83 -14.88
CA THR A 109 -10.44 -1.41 -14.54
C THR A 109 -11.58 -1.07 -13.57
N PRO A 110 -11.30 -0.78 -12.29
CA PRO A 110 -9.98 -0.60 -11.66
C PRO A 110 -9.22 -1.92 -11.39
N VAL A 111 -7.90 -1.83 -11.16
CA VAL A 111 -7.04 -2.98 -10.81
C VAL A 111 -7.35 -3.45 -9.39
N PHE A 112 -7.42 -4.76 -9.19
CA PHE A 112 -7.66 -5.32 -7.85
C PHE A 112 -6.56 -6.25 -7.38
N LEU A 113 -6.39 -6.32 -6.07
CA LEU A 113 -5.54 -7.26 -5.36
C LEU A 113 -6.41 -8.12 -4.44
N VAL A 114 -6.26 -9.44 -4.57
CA VAL A 114 -7.00 -10.43 -3.79
C VAL A 114 -6.00 -11.28 -3.01
N VAL A 115 -6.19 -11.40 -1.70
CA VAL A 115 -5.35 -12.24 -0.83
C VAL A 115 -6.18 -13.41 -0.34
N LYS A 116 -5.76 -14.63 -0.65
CA LYS A 116 -6.43 -15.86 -0.19
C LYS A 116 -5.54 -16.66 0.74
N PRO A 117 -6.03 -17.14 1.90
CA PRO A 117 -5.28 -18.09 2.70
C PRO A 117 -5.09 -19.38 1.91
N ASP A 118 -3.91 -19.98 2.01
CA ASP A 118 -3.71 -21.33 1.49
C ASP A 118 -4.39 -22.40 2.36
N LYS A 119 -4.58 -22.09 3.65
CA LYS A 119 -5.24 -22.93 4.65
C LYS A 119 -5.95 -22.04 5.70
N GLY A 120 -7.11 -22.48 6.16
CA GLY A 120 -7.88 -21.77 7.19
C GLY A 120 -8.53 -20.50 6.66
N GLU A 121 -8.80 -19.56 7.56
CA GLU A 121 -9.44 -18.29 7.26
C GLU A 121 -8.51 -17.13 7.60
N LEU A 122 -8.36 -16.20 6.66
CA LEU A 122 -7.76 -14.90 6.95
C LEU A 122 -8.75 -14.06 7.72
N ASP A 123 -8.22 -13.09 8.44
CA ASP A 123 -9.05 -12.00 8.92
C ASP A 123 -9.80 -11.37 7.71
N PRO A 124 -11.14 -11.16 7.80
CA PRO A 124 -11.95 -10.67 6.69
C PRO A 124 -11.38 -9.46 5.95
N HIS A 125 -10.64 -8.62 6.68
CA HIS A 125 -10.09 -7.37 6.16
C HIS A 125 -9.03 -7.60 5.08
N TRP A 126 -8.43 -8.80 5.04
CA TRP A 126 -7.45 -9.20 4.03
C TRP A 126 -8.07 -10.04 2.91
N SER A 127 -9.09 -10.85 3.21
CA SER A 127 -9.70 -11.75 2.23
C SER A 127 -10.57 -11.05 1.17
N ASP A 128 -10.95 -9.79 1.43
CA ASP A 128 -11.72 -8.99 0.48
C ASP A 128 -10.91 -8.61 -0.76
N GLN A 129 -11.62 -8.18 -1.80
CA GLN A 129 -11.04 -7.66 -3.02
C GLN A 129 -10.72 -6.18 -2.84
N HIS A 130 -9.43 -5.83 -2.94
CA HIS A 130 -8.97 -4.46 -2.67
C HIS A 130 -8.60 -3.74 -3.96
N VAL A 131 -9.01 -2.47 -4.08
CA VAL A 131 -8.64 -1.64 -5.23
C VAL A 131 -7.20 -1.16 -5.08
N VAL A 132 -6.40 -1.31 -6.13
CA VAL A 132 -5.06 -0.72 -6.19
C VAL A 132 -5.12 0.55 -7.02
N VAL A 133 -4.85 1.69 -6.37
CA VAL A 133 -5.01 3.02 -6.99
C VAL A 133 -3.71 3.59 -7.54
N PHE A 134 -2.57 3.08 -7.08
CA PHE A 134 -1.27 3.56 -7.53
C PHE A 134 -0.19 2.53 -7.25
N ALA A 135 0.79 2.43 -8.15
CA ALA A 135 1.94 1.57 -7.94
C ALA A 135 3.23 2.13 -8.57
N THR A 136 4.35 1.75 -7.96
CA THR A 136 5.71 1.97 -8.46
C THR A 136 6.44 0.63 -8.48
N GLY A 137 7.72 0.61 -8.90
CA GLY A 137 8.53 -0.62 -8.83
C GLY A 137 8.83 -1.12 -7.41
N ASN A 138 8.50 -0.37 -6.36
CA ASN A 138 8.84 -0.73 -4.97
C ASN A 138 7.68 -0.70 -3.98
N CYS A 139 6.52 -0.17 -4.36
CA CYS A 139 5.37 -0.04 -3.47
C CYS A 139 4.08 0.10 -4.28
N PHE A 140 2.96 -0.14 -3.62
CA PHE A 140 1.62 0.14 -4.13
C PHE A 140 0.72 0.68 -3.03
N VAL A 141 -0.33 1.41 -3.43
CA VAL A 141 -1.37 1.97 -2.55
C VAL A 141 -2.66 1.22 -2.81
N MET A 142 -3.26 0.74 -1.73
CA MET A 142 -4.45 -0.10 -1.76
C MET A 142 -5.56 0.55 -0.94
N GLU A 143 -6.76 0.65 -1.50
CA GLU A 143 -7.96 1.05 -0.78
C GLU A 143 -8.55 -0.15 -0.06
N VAL A 144 -8.81 0.00 1.24
CA VAL A 144 -9.32 -1.07 2.10
C VAL A 144 -10.78 -0.86 2.47
N LEU A 145 -11.19 0.41 2.63
CA LEU A 145 -12.58 0.76 2.94
C LEU A 145 -12.96 2.04 2.20
N TYR A 146 -14.07 1.99 1.46
CA TYR A 146 -14.65 3.12 0.76
C TYR A 146 -15.87 3.66 1.50
N GLU A 147 -15.87 4.96 1.80
CA GLU A 147 -17.03 5.68 2.34
C GLU A 147 -17.51 6.72 1.32
N LEU A 148 -18.79 6.69 0.96
CA LEU A 148 -19.41 7.67 0.06
C LEU A 148 -19.15 9.10 0.57
N LYS A 149 -18.61 9.95 -0.30
CA LYS A 149 -18.29 11.38 -0.06
C LYS A 149 -17.11 11.66 0.87
N LYS A 150 -16.30 10.67 1.23
CA LYS A 150 -15.05 10.85 1.97
C LYS A 150 -13.88 10.27 1.19
N LYS A 151 -12.67 10.70 1.57
CA LYS A 151 -11.46 10.00 1.12
C LYS A 151 -11.51 8.54 1.60
N PRO A 152 -10.99 7.58 0.83
CA PRO A 152 -10.94 6.17 1.23
C PRO A 152 -9.92 5.95 2.36
N TYR A 153 -10.09 4.86 3.11
CA TYR A 153 -9.02 4.33 3.95
C TYR A 153 -8.06 3.53 3.09
N CYS A 154 -6.78 3.83 3.20
CA CYS A 154 -5.76 3.19 2.40
C CYS A 154 -4.68 2.55 3.27
N VAL A 155 -3.94 1.66 2.63
CA VAL A 155 -2.67 1.15 3.14
C VAL A 155 -1.62 1.22 2.03
N VAL A 156 -0.36 1.35 2.44
CA VAL A 156 0.79 1.33 1.55
C VAL A 156 1.64 0.12 1.88
N TRP A 157 1.85 -0.73 0.87
CA TRP A 157 2.75 -1.88 0.95
C TRP A 157 3.96 -1.63 0.08
N GLY A 158 5.12 -2.11 0.51
CA GLY A 158 6.31 -2.04 -0.31
C GLY A 158 7.57 -2.51 0.38
N VAL A 159 8.69 -2.33 -0.29
CA VAL A 159 10.01 -2.58 0.28
C VAL A 159 10.42 -1.36 1.09
N ASP A 160 10.76 -1.57 2.35
CA ASP A 160 11.40 -0.54 3.17
C ASP A 160 12.77 -0.19 2.57
N LYS A 161 12.83 0.97 1.94
CA LYS A 161 14.09 1.59 1.59
C LYS A 161 14.30 2.67 2.64
N LYS A 162 15.49 2.69 3.24
CA LYS A 162 15.99 3.75 4.14
C LYS A 162 15.96 5.18 3.56
N LYS A 163 15.36 5.39 2.39
CA LYS A 163 15.22 6.69 1.74
C LYS A 163 13.97 7.40 2.31
N PRO A 164 14.07 8.70 2.60
CA PRO A 164 13.01 9.46 3.28
C PRO A 164 11.74 9.65 2.44
N GLU A 165 11.83 9.43 1.12
CA GLU A 165 10.79 9.78 0.17
C GLU A 165 10.23 8.56 -0.55
N ASN A 166 8.99 8.20 -0.21
CA ASN A 166 8.23 7.13 -0.84
C ASN A 166 7.02 7.74 -1.55
N HIS A 167 6.98 7.62 -2.88
CA HIS A 167 5.93 8.20 -3.72
C HIS A 167 4.55 7.64 -3.38
N CYS A 168 4.46 6.36 -3.00
CA CYS A 168 3.20 5.75 -2.59
C CYS A 168 2.71 6.36 -1.28
N ILE A 169 3.59 6.64 -0.32
CA ILE A 169 3.22 7.31 0.94
C ILE A 169 2.74 8.73 0.66
N LYS A 170 3.46 9.51 -0.15
CA LYS A 170 3.01 10.87 -0.54
C LYS A 170 1.65 10.86 -1.21
N LEU A 171 1.41 9.88 -2.09
CA LEU A 171 0.13 9.74 -2.76
C LEU A 171 -0.99 9.39 -1.76
N ALA A 172 -0.72 8.48 -0.81
CA ALA A 172 -1.68 8.14 0.24
C ALA A 172 -1.98 9.34 1.16
N GLU A 173 -0.96 10.08 1.60
CA GLU A 173 -1.11 11.30 2.42
C GLU A 173 -2.03 12.35 1.72
N ASN A 174 -1.99 12.42 0.39
CA ASN A 174 -2.80 13.38 -0.39
C ASN A 174 -4.22 12.88 -0.70
N ASN A 175 -4.40 11.58 -0.96
CA ASN A 175 -5.65 11.04 -1.55
C ASN A 175 -6.48 10.20 -0.58
N CYS A 176 -5.91 9.76 0.53
CA CYS A 176 -6.59 8.91 1.53
C CYS A 176 -6.97 9.71 2.78
N THR A 177 -7.74 9.10 3.67
CA THR A 177 -7.96 9.67 5.02
C THR A 177 -6.65 9.82 5.77
N THR A 178 -6.62 10.69 6.79
CA THR A 178 -5.45 10.87 7.67
C THR A 178 -4.91 9.52 8.13
N GLY A 179 -3.58 9.40 8.19
CA GLY A 179 -2.91 8.17 8.53
C GLY A 179 -1.47 8.39 8.98
N SER A 180 -0.82 7.28 9.30
CA SER A 180 0.49 7.26 9.94
C SER A 180 1.46 6.37 9.18
N ARG A 181 2.72 6.81 9.11
CA ARG A 181 3.83 5.95 8.67
C ARG A 181 4.05 4.87 9.71
N VAL A 182 4.32 3.66 9.26
CA VAL A 182 4.73 2.57 10.14
C VAL A 182 6.18 2.79 10.55
N ASP A 183 6.44 2.87 11.84
CA ASP A 183 7.79 2.83 12.39
C ASP A 183 8.27 1.38 12.45
N LEU A 184 8.89 0.92 11.36
CA LEU A 184 9.45 -0.42 11.24
C LEU A 184 10.60 -0.69 12.23
N THR A 185 11.16 0.35 12.86
CA THR A 185 12.15 0.14 13.93
C THR A 185 11.52 -0.47 15.18
N ASN A 186 10.20 -0.45 15.32
CA ASN A 186 9.47 -1.15 16.38
C ASN A 186 9.11 -2.60 16.02
N CYS A 187 9.45 -3.04 14.81
CA CYS A 187 9.21 -4.39 14.33
C CYS A 187 10.48 -5.24 14.40
N GLU A 188 10.34 -6.56 14.47
CA GLU A 188 11.47 -7.46 14.37
C GLU A 188 12.12 -7.33 12.98
N PRO A 189 13.47 -7.28 12.91
CA PRO A 189 14.16 -7.08 11.65
C PRO A 189 13.87 -8.24 10.69
N VAL A 190 13.41 -7.89 9.50
CA VAL A 190 13.21 -8.84 8.41
C VAL A 190 14.57 -9.43 8.01
N GLN A 191 14.76 -10.72 8.23
CA GLN A 191 15.96 -11.41 7.77
C GLN A 191 16.01 -11.37 6.25
N LYS A 192 17.11 -10.85 5.68
CA LYS A 192 17.33 -10.89 4.23
C LYS A 192 17.57 -12.35 3.84
N THR A 193 16.72 -12.89 2.97
CA THR A 193 16.97 -14.17 2.31
C THR A 193 18.30 -14.07 1.56
N LYS A 194 19.29 -14.84 1.99
CA LYS A 194 20.54 -14.99 1.23
C LYS A 194 20.17 -15.59 -0.12
N LYS A 195 20.57 -14.94 -1.23
CA LYS A 195 20.43 -15.53 -2.57
C LYS A 195 21.00 -16.96 -2.53
N PRO A 196 20.30 -17.96 -3.10
CA PRO A 196 20.90 -19.27 -3.29
C PRO A 196 22.22 -19.08 -4.05
N LYS A 197 23.33 -19.55 -3.48
CA LYS A 197 24.56 -19.68 -4.25
C LYS A 197 24.26 -20.73 -5.31
N VAL A 198 24.14 -20.31 -6.57
CA VAL A 198 24.13 -21.24 -7.69
C VAL A 198 25.45 -22.01 -7.61
N PRO A 199 25.44 -23.35 -7.49
CA PRO A 199 26.65 -24.13 -7.61
C PRO A 199 27.22 -23.86 -9.00
N ILE A 200 28.43 -23.30 -9.06
CA ILE A 200 29.16 -23.22 -10.32
C ILE A 200 29.59 -24.65 -10.60
N ASP A 201 28.91 -25.30 -11.55
CA ASP A 201 29.30 -26.61 -12.05
C ASP A 201 30.53 -26.40 -12.93
N ASN A 202 31.71 -26.62 -12.37
CA ASN A 202 33.01 -26.48 -13.04
C ASN A 202 33.37 -27.71 -13.89
N ASN A 203 32.38 -28.40 -14.45
CA ASN A 203 32.61 -29.54 -15.34
C ASN A 203 31.88 -29.34 -16.68
N VAL A 204 32.49 -28.52 -17.54
CA VAL A 204 32.36 -28.69 -18.98
C VAL A 204 33.78 -28.85 -19.52
N CYS A 205 34.10 -30.09 -19.87
CA CYS A 205 35.31 -30.49 -20.59
C CYS A 205 35.36 -29.88 -21.99
#